data_AF-A0A9K3IH15-F1
#
_entry.id   AF-A0A9K3IH15-F1
#
_cell.length_a   1.000
_cell.length_b   1.000
_cell.length_c   1.000
_cell.angle_alpha   90.00
_cell.angle_beta   90.00
_cell.angle_gamma   90.00
#
_symmetry.space_group_name_H-M   'P 1'
#
loop_
_entity.id
_entity.type
_entity.pdbx_description
1 polymer ?
#
loop_
_entity_poly.entity_id
_entity_poly.type
_entity_poly.pdbx_seq_one_letter_code
_entity_poly.pdbx_strand_id
1 'polypeptide(L)'
;MALHVGPTTGEKFISQNFILNLLTLFNSDDLRERDAIKNIVHRIYSKFTFHRSFMRKSLTDVLLHFIYETDHRQNGIGEILEIWGSIINGFTVPLKEQHKVFLSRVLIPLHKPKNMVVYHRQLVYCVSQFVQKETVLSRVVIEKILRCWPVTNCQKEVLLIGELEEIVENIDQRWYLMVAVPVWSRLAKCITSDNSQVTKTNNYLGD
;
A
#
# COMPACT_ATOMS: atom_id res chain seq x y z
N MET A 1 13.27 -4.78 39.94
CA MET A 1 14.43 -3.98 39.48
C MET A 1 14.36 -3.93 37.96
N ALA A 2 13.62 -2.97 37.41
CA ALA A 2 13.52 -2.78 35.97
C ALA A 2 14.78 -2.04 35.50
N LEU A 3 15.55 -2.68 34.62
CA LEU A 3 16.70 -2.03 33.97
C LEU A 3 16.16 -0.94 33.05
N HIS A 4 16.18 0.29 33.55
CA HIS A 4 16.06 1.49 32.73
C HIS A 4 17.35 1.56 31.89
N VAL A 5 17.33 0.94 30.72
CA VAL A 5 18.39 1.11 29.72
C VAL A 5 18.34 2.58 29.30
N GLY A 6 19.34 3.36 29.73
CA GLY A 6 19.52 4.74 29.30
C GLY A 6 19.69 4.83 27.77
N PRO A 7 19.56 6.03 27.18
CA PRO A 7 19.62 6.22 25.73
C PRO A 7 20.86 5.53 25.19
N THR A 8 20.64 4.51 24.36
CA THR A 8 21.74 3.70 23.81
C THR A 8 22.64 4.63 23.01
N THR A 9 23.96 4.55 23.18
CA THR A 9 24.95 5.48 22.60
C THR A 9 24.77 5.77 21.10
N GLY A 10 24.10 4.88 20.34
CA GLY A 10 23.72 5.05 18.94
C GLY A 10 22.67 6.15 18.66
N GLU A 11 21.84 6.52 19.64
CA GLU A 11 20.80 7.56 19.51
C GLU A 11 21.40 8.95 19.21
N LYS A 12 22.65 9.19 19.61
CA LYS A 12 23.37 10.44 19.31
C LYS A 12 23.80 10.54 17.85
N PHE A 13 23.84 9.43 17.11
CA PHE A 13 24.37 9.38 15.74
C PHE A 13 23.27 9.29 14.67
N ILE A 14 22.08 8.82 15.02
CA ILE A 14 20.96 8.73 14.08
C ILE A 14 20.17 10.04 14.13
N SER A 15 20.62 11.02 13.36
CA SER A 15 19.90 12.28 13.19
C SER A 15 18.72 12.15 12.23
N GLN A 16 17.78 13.10 12.29
CA GLN A 16 16.71 13.20 11.28
C GLN A 16 17.28 13.35 9.86
N ASN A 17 18.37 14.11 9.71
CA ASN A 17 19.06 14.28 8.42
C ASN A 17 19.66 12.96 7.92
N PHE A 18 20.24 12.16 8.82
CA PHE A 18 20.72 10.82 8.47
C PHE A 18 19.58 9.94 7.93
N ILE A 19 18.42 9.97 8.58
CA ILE A 19 17.24 9.22 8.12
C ILE A 19 16.80 9.70 6.73
N LEU A 20 16.72 11.02 6.50
CA LEU A 20 16.35 11.56 5.19
C LEU A 20 17.33 11.11 4.09
N ASN A 21 18.63 11.23 4.34
CA ASN A 21 19.66 10.77 3.40
C ASN A 21 19.61 9.26 3.17
N LEU A 22 19.21 8.48 4.18
CA LEU A 22 19.03 7.04 4.02
C LEU A 22 17.83 6.73 3.11
N LEU A 23 16.74 7.50 3.21
CA LEU A 23 15.56 7.31 2.38
C LEU A 23 15.79 7.67 0.91
N THR A 24 16.70 8.60 0.59
CA THR A 24 17.02 8.92 -0.82
C THR A 24 17.66 7.73 -1.55
N LEU A 25 18.33 6.82 -0.82
CA LEU A 25 18.95 5.62 -1.38
C LEU A 25 17.95 4.58 -1.89
N PHE A 26 16.66 4.68 -1.54
CA PHE A 26 15.63 3.84 -2.16
C PHE A 26 15.51 4.06 -3.67
N ASN A 27 16.01 5.19 -4.19
CA ASN A 27 16.00 5.45 -5.63
C ASN A 27 17.13 4.71 -6.39
N SER A 28 17.98 3.93 -5.72
CA SER A 28 19.01 3.12 -6.37
C SER A 28 18.40 2.17 -7.41
N ASP A 29 19.08 1.99 -8.54
CA ASP A 29 18.68 1.02 -9.57
C ASP A 29 18.98 -0.43 -9.14
N ASP A 30 19.93 -0.64 -8.21
CA ASP A 30 20.29 -1.97 -7.71
C ASP A 30 19.29 -2.47 -6.65
N LEU A 31 18.57 -3.55 -6.97
CA LEU A 31 17.62 -4.19 -6.06
C LEU A 31 18.26 -4.64 -4.74
N ARG A 32 19.53 -5.06 -4.76
CA ARG A 32 20.24 -5.53 -3.56
C ARG A 32 20.50 -4.38 -2.59
N GLU A 33 20.87 -3.22 -3.13
CA GLU A 33 21.03 -2.01 -2.34
C GLU A 33 19.69 -1.62 -1.72
N ARG A 34 18.61 -1.56 -2.52
CA ARG A 34 17.28 -1.24 -2.01
C ARG A 34 16.82 -2.20 -0.92
N ASP A 35 17.06 -3.50 -1.06
CA ASP A 35 16.72 -4.48 -0.02
C ASP A 35 17.54 -4.30 1.27
N ALA A 36 18.84 -4.00 1.15
CA ALA A 36 19.67 -3.66 2.30
C ALA A 36 19.15 -2.39 3.01
N ILE A 37 18.84 -1.33 2.25
CA ILE A 37 18.28 -0.08 2.78
C ILE A 37 16.94 -0.33 3.46
N LYS A 38 16.04 -1.12 2.85
CA LYS A 38 14.77 -1.54 3.44
C LYS A 38 14.97 -2.15 4.83
N ASN A 39 15.88 -3.12 4.93
CA ASN A 39 16.17 -3.82 6.16
C ASN A 39 16.77 -2.90 7.23
N ILE A 40 17.65 -1.97 6.84
CA ILE A 40 18.23 -0.97 7.76
C ILE A 40 17.15 -0.01 8.27
N VAL A 41 16.33 0.57 7.38
CA VAL A 41 15.25 1.51 7.75
C VAL A 41 14.25 0.82 8.66
N HIS A 42 13.85 -0.42 8.35
CA HIS A 42 12.95 -1.20 9.19
C HIS A 42 13.53 -1.46 10.60
N ARG A 43 14.81 -1.82 10.68
CA ARG A 43 15.52 -2.01 11.97
C ARG A 43 15.60 -0.72 12.77
N ILE A 44 15.89 0.41 12.13
CA ILE A 44 15.91 1.73 12.80
C ILE A 44 14.53 2.04 13.37
N TYR A 45 13.47 1.88 12.58
CA TYR A 45 12.09 2.12 13.02
C TYR A 45 11.69 1.24 14.21
N SER A 46 12.08 -0.05 14.15
CA SER A 46 11.74 -1.03 15.16
C SER A 46 12.46 -0.74 16.48
N LYS A 47 13.77 -0.46 16.42
CA LYS A 47 14.64 -0.27 17.59
C LYS A 47 14.50 1.12 18.23
N PHE A 48 14.43 2.18 17.44
CA PHE A 48 14.47 3.57 17.93
C PHE A 48 13.09 4.21 17.92
N THR A 49 12.33 3.97 18.98
CA THR A 49 10.92 4.42 19.13
C THR A 49 10.75 5.93 18.98
N PHE A 50 11.73 6.72 19.42
CA PHE A 50 11.73 8.18 19.34
C PHE A 50 11.66 8.71 17.89
N HIS A 51 12.25 8.01 16.92
CA HIS A 51 12.23 8.43 15.51
C HIS A 51 10.96 8.01 14.77
N ARG A 52 10.11 7.15 15.33
CA ARG A 52 8.98 6.55 14.60
C ARG A 52 8.02 7.57 14.00
N SER A 53 7.73 8.66 14.72
CA SER A 53 6.85 9.72 14.20
C SER A 53 7.46 10.41 12.98
N PHE A 54 8.73 10.79 13.08
CA PHE A 54 9.48 11.40 11.99
C PHE A 54 9.60 10.46 10.79
N MET A 55 9.99 9.21 11.00
CA MET A 55 10.12 8.21 9.94
C MET A 55 8.79 7.95 9.21
N ARG A 56 7.67 7.81 9.94
CA ARG A 56 6.34 7.69 9.30
C ARG A 56 6.03 8.91 8.45
N LYS A 57 6.34 10.12 8.93
CA LYS A 57 6.16 11.34 8.14
C LYS A 57 7.05 11.31 6.88
N SER A 58 8.35 11.08 7.01
CA SER A 58 9.27 11.07 5.87
C SER A 58 8.96 9.99 4.84
N LEU A 59 8.60 8.77 5.27
CA LEU A 59 8.16 7.70 4.36
C LEU A 59 6.84 8.06 3.68
N THR A 60 5.93 8.75 4.38
CA THR A 60 4.68 9.27 3.79
C THR A 60 4.97 10.33 2.73
N ASP A 61 5.89 11.25 3.02
CA ASP A 61 6.27 12.33 2.12
C ASP A 61 6.86 11.78 0.82
N VAL A 62 7.67 10.72 0.89
CA VAL A 62 8.18 10.00 -0.29
C VAL A 62 7.04 9.42 -1.13
N LEU A 63 6.09 8.72 -0.51
CA LEU A 63 4.94 8.15 -1.24
C LEU A 63 4.05 9.24 -1.85
N LEU A 64 3.81 10.34 -1.13
CA LEU A 64 3.04 11.47 -1.63
C LEU A 64 3.72 12.12 -2.83
N HIS A 65 5.04 12.33 -2.78
CA HIS A 65 5.81 12.86 -3.90
C HIS A 65 5.63 11.97 -5.14
N PHE A 66 5.83 10.66 -5.00
CA PHE A 66 5.64 9.68 -6.07
C PHE A 66 4.24 9.72 -6.71
N ILE A 67 3.18 9.87 -5.91
CA ILE A 67 1.78 9.91 -6.39
C ILE A 67 1.51 11.13 -7.27
N TYR A 68 2.12 12.28 -6.96
CA TYR A 68 1.85 13.55 -7.63
C TYR A 68 2.91 13.98 -8.65
N GLU A 69 4.05 13.30 -8.71
CA GLU A 69 5.01 13.46 -9.80
C GLU A 69 4.46 12.96 -11.13
N THR A 70 4.79 13.65 -12.22
CA THR A 70 4.25 13.38 -13.56
C THR A 70 4.77 12.09 -14.19
N ASP A 71 6.02 11.73 -13.88
CA ASP A 71 6.74 10.64 -14.55
C ASP A 71 6.74 9.32 -13.76
N HIS A 72 6.39 9.34 -12.47
CA HIS A 72 6.36 8.16 -11.58
C HIS A 72 7.60 7.25 -11.70
N ARG A 73 8.79 7.83 -11.92
CA ARG A 73 10.04 7.10 -12.17
C ARG A 73 10.78 6.66 -10.90
N GLN A 74 10.18 6.85 -9.74
CA GLN A 74 10.83 6.56 -8.48
C GLN A 74 10.93 5.04 -8.24
N ASN A 75 12.15 4.57 -7.98
CA ASN A 75 12.40 3.21 -7.52
C ASN A 75 12.06 3.08 -6.02
N GLY A 76 11.98 1.85 -5.50
CA GLY A 76 11.93 1.64 -4.04
C GLY A 76 10.53 1.70 -3.40
N ILE A 77 9.47 1.96 -4.17
CA ILE A 77 8.09 2.08 -3.65
C ILE A 77 7.62 0.77 -3.01
N GLY A 78 7.94 -0.38 -3.62
CA GLY A 78 7.59 -1.69 -3.08
C GLY A 78 8.26 -1.94 -1.72
N GLU A 79 9.56 -1.67 -1.63
CA GLU A 79 10.36 -1.83 -0.43
C GLU A 79 9.87 -0.90 0.71
N ILE A 80 9.49 0.34 0.38
CA ILE A 80 8.87 1.27 1.33
C ILE A 80 7.51 0.74 1.81
N LEU A 81 6.70 0.17 0.92
CA LEU A 81 5.43 -0.43 1.29
C LEU A 81 5.59 -1.68 2.16
N GLU A 82 6.64 -2.48 2.00
CA GLU A 82 6.94 -3.60 2.92
C GLU A 82 7.19 -3.09 4.36
N ILE A 83 7.93 -1.99 4.50
CA ILE A 83 8.13 -1.34 5.80
C ILE A 83 6.78 -0.89 6.36
N TRP A 84 5.96 -0.21 5.55
CA TRP A 84 4.62 0.20 5.95
C TRP A 84 3.74 -0.98 6.34
N GLY A 85 3.79 -2.10 5.63
CA GLY A 85 3.03 -3.30 5.97
C GLY A 85 3.35 -3.78 7.39
N SER A 86 4.64 -3.82 7.75
CA SER A 86 5.05 -4.16 9.12
C SER A 86 4.60 -3.11 10.16
N ILE A 87 4.68 -1.82 9.81
CA ILE A 87 4.20 -0.73 10.68
C ILE A 87 2.69 -0.84 10.93
N ILE A 88 1.91 -1.06 9.87
CA ILE A 88 0.46 -1.17 9.91
C ILE A 88 0.07 -2.38 10.74
N ASN A 89 0.71 -3.54 10.56
CA ASN A 89 0.44 -4.73 11.37
C ASN A 89 0.58 -4.42 12.89
N GLY A 90 1.55 -3.60 13.27
CA GLY A 90 1.75 -3.13 14.64
C GLY A 90 0.75 -2.09 15.17
N PHE A 91 -0.20 -1.61 14.35
CA PHE A 91 -1.24 -0.69 14.83
C PHE A 91 -2.24 -1.39 15.76
N THR A 92 -2.57 -0.71 16.85
CA THR A 92 -3.62 -1.10 17.78
C THR A 92 -4.99 -0.73 17.23
N VAL A 93 -6.02 -1.50 17.59
CA VAL A 93 -7.43 -1.17 17.36
C VAL A 93 -8.03 -0.50 18.61
N PRO A 94 -8.94 0.48 18.48
CA PRO A 94 -9.35 1.12 17.23
C PRO A 94 -8.21 1.92 16.59
N LEU A 95 -8.21 1.99 15.25
CA LEU A 95 -7.24 2.74 14.48
C LEU A 95 -7.39 4.23 14.75
N LYS A 96 -6.26 4.90 14.97
CA LYS A 96 -6.20 6.36 15.09
C LYS A 96 -6.62 7.02 13.78
N GLU A 97 -7.25 8.18 13.87
CA GLU A 97 -7.74 8.92 12.70
C GLU A 97 -6.62 9.22 11.69
N GLN A 98 -5.44 9.60 12.17
CA GLN A 98 -4.26 9.79 11.31
C GLN A 98 -3.89 8.55 10.46
N HIS A 99 -4.15 7.33 10.94
CA HIS A 99 -3.90 6.10 10.18
C HIS A 99 -4.97 5.91 9.10
N LYS A 100 -6.24 6.23 9.40
CA LYS A 100 -7.34 6.21 8.42
C LYS A 100 -7.13 7.25 7.32
N VAL A 101 -6.60 8.42 7.69
CA VAL A 101 -6.16 9.45 6.73
C VAL A 101 -5.04 8.92 5.84
N PHE A 102 -4.03 8.23 6.40
CA PHE A 102 -2.96 7.61 5.61
C PHE A 102 -3.50 6.60 4.58
N LEU A 103 -4.38 5.68 4.98
CA LEU A 103 -5.07 4.78 4.04
C LEU A 103 -5.77 5.57 2.92
N SER A 104 -6.54 6.58 3.31
CA SER A 104 -7.40 7.34 2.41
C SER A 104 -6.68 8.29 1.44
N ARG A 105 -5.54 8.85 1.86
CA ARG A 105 -4.81 9.92 1.15
C ARG A 105 -3.50 9.44 0.53
N VAL A 106 -3.00 8.26 0.92
CA VAL A 106 -1.72 7.72 0.45
C VAL A 106 -1.91 6.35 -0.18
N LEU A 107 -2.30 5.32 0.58
CA LEU A 107 -2.40 3.95 0.06
C LEU A 107 -3.40 3.84 -1.09
N ILE A 108 -4.61 4.38 -0.93
CA ILE A 108 -5.61 4.27 -2.00
C ILE A 108 -5.16 5.04 -3.26
N PRO A 109 -4.66 6.28 -3.20
CA PRO A 109 -4.11 6.94 -4.38
C PRO A 109 -2.89 6.27 -5.04
N LEU A 110 -2.14 5.39 -4.35
CA LEU A 110 -1.07 4.59 -4.98
C LEU A 110 -1.60 3.60 -6.04
N HIS A 111 -2.91 3.40 -6.13
CA HIS A 111 -3.52 2.68 -7.25
C HIS A 111 -3.62 3.53 -8.53
N LYS A 112 -3.22 4.82 -8.53
CA LYS A 112 -3.34 5.70 -9.71
C LYS A 112 -2.16 5.63 -10.68
N PRO A 113 -0.89 5.58 -10.25
CA PRO A 113 0.26 5.51 -11.17
C PRO A 113 0.18 4.36 -12.18
N LYS A 114 0.80 4.56 -13.35
CA LYS A 114 0.76 3.59 -14.47
C LYS A 114 1.59 2.34 -14.18
N ASN A 115 2.70 2.49 -13.47
CA ASN A 115 3.63 1.42 -13.09
C ASN A 115 3.23 0.68 -11.80
N MET A 116 1.96 0.76 -11.38
CA MET A 116 1.43 0.12 -10.17
C MET A 116 1.80 -1.36 -10.04
N VAL A 117 1.90 -2.09 -11.16
CA VAL A 117 2.27 -3.51 -11.19
C VAL A 117 3.54 -3.83 -10.40
N VAL A 118 4.50 -2.90 -10.34
CA VAL A 118 5.81 -3.11 -9.69
C VAL A 118 5.67 -3.26 -8.17
N TYR A 119 4.67 -2.62 -7.56
CA TYR A 119 4.49 -2.57 -6.10
C TYR A 119 3.08 -3.01 -5.64
N HIS A 120 2.24 -3.49 -6.56
CA HIS A 120 0.83 -3.80 -6.28
C HIS A 120 0.68 -4.82 -5.16
N ARG A 121 1.47 -5.89 -5.16
CA ARG A 121 1.42 -6.92 -4.12
C ARG A 121 1.63 -6.34 -2.71
N GLN A 122 2.62 -5.47 -2.55
CA GLN A 122 2.93 -4.82 -1.28
C GLN A 122 1.82 -3.82 -0.88
N LEU A 123 1.23 -3.15 -1.85
CA LEU A 123 0.11 -2.24 -1.64
C LEU A 123 -1.15 -2.97 -1.15
N VAL A 124 -1.54 -4.05 -1.82
CA VAL A 124 -2.68 -4.89 -1.41
C VAL A 124 -2.48 -5.40 0.01
N TYR A 125 -1.29 -5.92 0.33
CA TYR A 125 -0.98 -6.34 1.70
C TYR A 125 -1.24 -5.22 2.72
N CYS A 126 -0.77 -3.99 2.45
CA CYS A 126 -1.01 -2.86 3.34
C CYS A 126 -2.51 -2.53 3.49
N VAL A 127 -3.27 -2.57 2.39
CA VAL A 127 -4.71 -2.30 2.39
C VAL A 127 -5.48 -3.39 3.15
N SER A 128 -5.18 -4.66 2.90
CA SER A 128 -5.78 -5.81 3.60
C SER A 128 -5.51 -5.75 5.10
N GLN A 129 -4.31 -5.33 5.54
CA GLN A 129 -4.01 -5.12 6.97
C GLN A 129 -4.90 -4.04 7.62
N PHE A 130 -5.24 -2.97 6.90
CA PHE A 130 -6.19 -1.97 7.40
C PHE A 130 -7.61 -2.54 7.53
N VAL A 131 -8.06 -3.26 6.50
CA VAL A 131 -9.39 -3.90 6.45
C VAL A 131 -9.56 -4.94 7.57
N GLN A 132 -8.56 -5.78 7.80
CA GLN A 132 -8.56 -6.78 8.88
C GLN A 132 -8.66 -6.15 10.27
N LYS A 133 -8.08 -4.96 10.45
CA LYS A 133 -8.16 -4.23 11.73
C LYS A 133 -9.51 -3.57 11.96
N GLU A 134 -10.14 -3.05 10.92
CA GLU A 134 -11.47 -2.46 10.98
C GLU A 134 -12.26 -2.74 9.70
N THR A 135 -13.18 -3.71 9.74
CA THR A 135 -13.95 -4.20 8.57
C THR A 135 -14.80 -3.12 7.90
N VAL A 136 -15.16 -2.04 8.62
CA VAL A 136 -15.85 -0.87 8.04
C VAL A 136 -15.02 -0.18 6.95
N LEU A 137 -13.70 -0.32 6.98
CA LEU A 137 -12.82 0.26 5.97
C LEU A 137 -12.93 -0.45 4.62
N SER A 138 -13.40 -1.70 4.55
CA SER A 138 -13.59 -2.43 3.28
C SER A 138 -14.49 -1.64 2.32
N ARG A 139 -15.58 -1.08 2.84
CA ARG A 139 -16.49 -0.23 2.06
C ARG A 139 -15.77 0.97 1.46
N VAL A 140 -15.00 1.69 2.29
CA VAL A 140 -14.28 2.91 1.88
C VAL A 140 -13.23 2.59 0.82
N VAL A 141 -12.52 1.47 0.97
CA VAL A 141 -11.52 1.00 0.02
C VAL A 141 -12.18 0.66 -1.31
N ILE A 142 -13.21 -0.19 -1.32
CA ILE A 142 -13.92 -0.61 -2.55
C ILE A 142 -14.48 0.61 -3.29
N GLU A 143 -15.20 1.49 -2.59
CA GLU A 143 -15.79 2.69 -3.21
C GLU A 143 -14.74 3.57 -3.88
N LYS A 144 -13.53 3.69 -3.29
CA LYS A 144 -12.47 4.50 -3.88
C LYS A 144 -11.69 3.79 -4.98
N ILE A 145 -11.46 2.47 -4.89
CA ILE A 145 -10.88 1.68 -5.98
C ILE A 145 -11.76 1.77 -7.23
N LEU A 146 -13.08 1.61 -7.07
CA LEU A 146 -14.03 1.71 -8.18
C LEU A 146 -14.03 3.11 -8.85
N ARG A 147 -13.73 4.18 -8.09
CA ARG A 147 -13.55 5.54 -8.63
C ARG A 147 -12.23 5.72 -9.39
N CYS A 148 -11.21 4.93 -9.05
CA CYS A 148 -9.89 4.99 -9.70
C CYS A 148 -9.74 3.96 -10.82
N TRP A 149 -10.83 3.31 -11.24
CA TRP A 149 -10.79 2.19 -12.19
C TRP A 149 -10.11 2.58 -13.52
N PRO A 150 -9.13 1.80 -14.01
CA PRO A 150 -8.46 2.07 -15.27
C PRO A 150 -9.44 1.90 -16.43
N VAL A 151 -9.36 2.79 -17.43
CA VAL A 151 -10.20 2.70 -18.64
C VAL A 151 -9.44 2.03 -19.80
N THR A 152 -8.12 2.19 -19.85
CA THR A 152 -7.30 1.77 -21.01
C THR A 152 -6.15 0.83 -20.64
N ASN A 153 -6.02 0.42 -19.38
CA ASN A 153 -4.92 -0.42 -18.90
C ASN A 153 -5.47 -1.77 -18.40
N CYS A 154 -5.47 -2.77 -19.28
CA CYS A 154 -6.02 -4.11 -19.01
C CYS A 154 -5.24 -4.87 -17.92
N GLN A 155 -3.91 -4.73 -17.87
CA GLN A 155 -3.10 -5.37 -16.83
C GLN A 155 -3.48 -4.84 -15.45
N LYS A 156 -3.67 -3.53 -15.33
CA LYS A 156 -4.10 -2.89 -14.09
C LYS A 156 -5.51 -3.28 -13.71
N GLU A 157 -6.40 -3.44 -14.68
CA GLU A 157 -7.75 -3.93 -14.46
C GLU A 157 -7.76 -5.33 -13.84
N VAL A 158 -6.96 -6.26 -14.39
CA VAL A 158 -6.80 -7.61 -13.81
C VAL A 158 -6.32 -7.56 -12.36
N LEU A 159 -5.33 -6.70 -12.07
CA LEU A 159 -4.82 -6.54 -10.70
C LEU A 159 -5.87 -6.01 -9.72
N LEU A 160 -6.66 -5.01 -10.13
CA LEU A 160 -7.73 -4.47 -9.29
C LEU A 160 -8.91 -5.43 -9.13
N ILE A 161 -9.19 -6.28 -10.12
CA ILE A 161 -10.20 -7.34 -9.99
C ILE A 161 -9.77 -8.32 -8.89
N GLY A 162 -8.52 -8.80 -8.92
CA GLY A 162 -8.01 -9.71 -7.89
C GLY A 162 -7.99 -9.10 -6.48
N GLU A 163 -7.65 -7.81 -6.38
CA GLU A 163 -7.74 -7.10 -5.09
C GLU A 163 -9.19 -6.95 -4.59
N LEU A 164 -10.13 -6.63 -5.49
CA LEU A 164 -11.55 -6.55 -5.12
C LEU A 164 -12.10 -7.92 -4.69
N GLU A 165 -11.71 -9.00 -5.36
CA GLU A 165 -12.06 -10.38 -4.99
C GLU A 165 -11.62 -10.69 -3.55
N GLU A 166 -10.35 -10.45 -3.21
CA GLU A 166 -9.82 -10.68 -1.86
C GLU A 166 -10.59 -9.89 -0.79
N ILE A 167 -10.91 -8.62 -1.07
CA ILE A 167 -11.65 -7.78 -0.10
C ILE A 167 -13.10 -8.24 0.02
N VAL A 168 -13.75 -8.63 -1.09
CA VAL A 168 -15.15 -9.11 -1.10
C VAL A 168 -15.29 -10.48 -0.45
N GLU A 169 -14.28 -11.33 -0.49
CA GLU A 169 -14.30 -12.61 0.23
C GLU A 169 -14.32 -12.40 1.76
N ASN A 170 -13.71 -11.32 2.24
CA ASN A 170 -13.48 -11.05 3.67
C ASN A 170 -14.38 -9.95 4.26
N ILE A 171 -15.32 -9.39 3.50
CA ILE A 171 -16.16 -8.27 3.94
C ILE A 171 -17.38 -8.73 4.76
N ASP A 172 -17.74 -7.97 5.81
CA ASP A 172 -19.01 -8.19 6.53
C ASP A 172 -20.21 -8.00 5.59
N GLN A 173 -21.22 -8.87 5.71
CA GLN A 173 -22.45 -8.83 4.91
C GLN A 173 -23.10 -7.42 4.87
N ARG A 174 -23.15 -6.72 6.01
CA ARG A 174 -23.71 -5.36 6.10
C ARG A 174 -23.03 -4.36 5.16
N TRP A 175 -21.71 -4.47 5.00
CA TRP A 175 -20.93 -3.56 4.16
C TRP A 175 -20.96 -4.00 2.70
N TYR A 176 -20.97 -5.32 2.46
CA TYR A 176 -21.15 -5.90 1.13
C TYR A 176 -22.41 -5.38 0.45
N LEU A 177 -23.55 -5.39 1.14
CA LEU A 177 -24.83 -4.92 0.59
C LEU A 177 -24.77 -3.46 0.11
N MET A 178 -23.91 -2.63 0.70
CA MET A 178 -23.75 -1.23 0.30
C MET A 178 -22.90 -1.05 -0.98
N VAL A 179 -22.06 -2.03 -1.32
CA VAL A 179 -21.12 -1.95 -2.44
C VAL A 179 -21.37 -2.99 -3.53
N ALA A 180 -22.30 -3.93 -3.32
CA ALA A 180 -22.56 -5.03 -4.26
C ALA A 180 -22.91 -4.50 -5.66
N VAL A 181 -23.91 -3.63 -5.77
CA VAL A 181 -24.35 -3.06 -7.05
C VAL A 181 -23.20 -2.39 -7.83
N PRO A 182 -22.42 -1.45 -7.26
CA PRO A 182 -21.34 -0.82 -8.00
C PRO A 182 -20.18 -1.78 -8.34
N VAL A 183 -19.90 -2.80 -7.51
CA VAL A 183 -18.91 -3.85 -7.82
C VAL A 183 -19.37 -4.68 -9.02
N TRP A 184 -20.58 -5.25 -8.97
CA TRP A 184 -21.11 -6.09 -10.05
C TRP A 184 -21.29 -5.31 -11.36
N SER A 185 -21.74 -4.06 -11.28
CA SER A 185 -21.82 -3.18 -12.45
C SER A 185 -20.46 -2.96 -13.10
N ARG A 186 -19.39 -2.88 -12.30
CA ARG A 186 -18.03 -2.76 -12.84
C ARG A 186 -17.57 -4.05 -13.49
N LEU A 187 -17.71 -5.19 -12.82
CA LEU A 187 -17.32 -6.50 -13.36
C LEU A 187 -18.05 -6.85 -14.66
N ALA A 188 -19.34 -6.55 -14.75
CA ALA A 188 -20.12 -6.73 -15.97
C ALA A 188 -19.52 -5.97 -17.16
N LYS A 189 -19.04 -4.73 -16.94
CA LYS A 189 -18.36 -3.94 -17.98
C LYS A 189 -17.01 -4.52 -18.39
N CYS A 190 -16.28 -5.13 -17.46
CA CYS A 190 -15.01 -5.79 -17.75
C CYS A 190 -15.21 -6.99 -18.69
N ILE A 191 -16.26 -7.79 -18.45
CA ILE A 191 -16.62 -8.97 -19.24
C ILE A 191 -17.03 -8.59 -20.66
N THR A 192 -17.79 -7.50 -20.83
CA THR A 192 -18.28 -7.08 -22.15
C THR A 192 -17.28 -6.24 -22.95
N SER A 193 -16.09 -5.96 -22.42
CA SER A 193 -15.10 -5.14 -23.13
C SER A 193 -14.20 -5.97 -24.06
N ASP A 194 -14.09 -5.54 -25.32
CA ASP A 194 -13.24 -6.19 -26.34
C ASP A 194 -11.73 -6.12 -26.03
N ASN A 195 -11.33 -5.26 -25.09
CA ASN A 195 -9.94 -5.02 -24.67
C ASN A 195 -9.50 -5.84 -23.45
N SER A 196 -10.39 -6.66 -22.91
CA SER A 196 -10.14 -7.42 -21.70
C SER A 196 -9.26 -8.65 -21.99
N GLN A 197 -8.15 -8.79 -21.27
CA GLN A 197 -7.47 -10.10 -21.18
C GLN A 197 -8.32 -11.11 -20.40
N VAL A 198 -9.33 -10.66 -19.65
CA VAL A 198 -10.25 -11.51 -18.85
C VAL A 198 -11.14 -12.36 -19.76
N THR A 199 -11.54 -11.86 -20.93
CA THR A 199 -12.27 -12.66 -21.94
C THR A 199 -11.38 -13.70 -22.62
N LYS A 200 -10.06 -13.49 -22.65
CA LYS A 200 -9.13 -14.43 -23.31
C LYS A 200 -8.84 -15.67 -22.47
N THR A 201 -8.88 -15.57 -21.13
CA THR A 201 -8.70 -16.74 -20.24
C THR A 201 -9.92 -17.67 -20.23
N ASN A 202 -11.13 -17.14 -20.45
CA ASN A 202 -12.35 -17.95 -20.45
C ASN A 202 -12.55 -18.79 -21.72
N ASN A 203 -11.80 -18.51 -22.79
CA ASN A 203 -11.85 -19.25 -24.05
C ASN A 203 -10.87 -20.44 -24.12
N TYR A 204 -10.10 -20.72 -23.05
CA TYR A 204 -9.20 -21.89 -22.98
C TYR A 204 -9.73 -23.02 -22.07
N LEU A 205 -10.93 -22.88 -21.49
CA LEU A 205 -11.61 -23.91 -20.71
C LEU A 205 -12.89 -24.43 -21.40
N GLY A 206 -13.02 -24.16 -22.70
CA GLY A 206 -14.12 -24.62 -23.52
C GLY A 206 -13.60 -25.26 -24.81
N ASP A 207 -12.88 -26.37 -24.66
CA ASP A 207 -12.71 -27.44 -25.66
C ASP A 207 -12.63 -28.78 -24.91
#